data_AF-A0A5P3XGE2-F1
#
_entry.id   AF-A0A5P3XGE2-F1
#
_cell.length_a   1.000
_cell.length_b   1.000
_cell.length_c   1.000
_cell.angle_alpha   90.00
_cell.angle_beta   90.00
_cell.angle_gamma   90.00
#
_symmetry.space_group_name_H-M   'P 1'
#
loop_
_entity.id
_entity.type
_entity.pdbx_description
1 polymer ?
#
loop_
_entity_poly.entity_id
_entity_poly.type
_entity_poly.pdbx_seq_one_letter_code
_entity_poly.pdbx_strand_id
1 'polypeptide(L)'
;MNLKPEEISAIIKEQIKNYENKVELTDTGSVLKVGDGIASVYGLEKAMAGELLEFPGKVYGMALNLEEEMVGAVMLGDDSGIKEGDIVKRTGNIVQVPVGDEMIGRVVNSLGQPVDGKGPINATKFRPVESEATGIMARKSVHEPLQTGIKAIDAMIPIGKGQRELVIGDRQTGKTSICVDTILNQKGKDVICIYVAIGQKRSTVSQVVSTLEKGGAMDYTIVVSATASESAPLQFLAPYAGVAMGEEFMFNGKHVLIVYDDLTKHAVAYREMSLLLKRPPGREAYPGDVFYLHSRLLERAAKLSDELGAGSITALPIIETQGGDVSAYIPTNVISITDGQIYLVPELFYSGIRPAVDPGISVSRVGGSAQIKSMKKVAGPLKLLYSQYKELAAFSQFGSDLDEDTKKRLAQGERIVEVLKQGEHQPMEVSNQVVMVFAVTNNLLADIPVNNIKRFEAELLEFIDANYPQIGEKILANEDFAQELTNAINDFKKKFVIEA
;
A
#
# COMPACT_ATOMS: atom_id res chain seq x y z
N MET A 1 -33.56 -7.47 23.63
CA MET A 1 -33.59 -6.25 24.48
C MET A 1 -33.89 -6.69 25.90
N ASN A 2 -33.14 -6.21 26.89
CA ASN A 2 -33.44 -6.28 28.32
C ASN A 2 -32.85 -5.00 28.92
N LEU A 3 -33.53 -3.87 28.71
CA LEU A 3 -33.23 -2.62 29.41
C LEU A 3 -33.81 -2.72 30.82
N LYS A 4 -33.05 -2.28 31.82
CA LYS A 4 -33.46 -2.39 33.22
C LYS A 4 -34.53 -1.33 33.53
N PRO A 5 -35.54 -1.65 34.37
CA PRO A 5 -36.60 -0.70 34.74
C PRO A 5 -36.10 0.63 35.34
N GLU A 6 -34.90 0.61 35.91
CA GLU A 6 -34.21 1.76 36.50
C GLU A 6 -33.73 2.75 35.42
N GLU A 7 -33.29 2.27 34.25
CA GLU A 7 -32.84 3.07 33.10
C GLU A 7 -34.01 3.85 32.50
N ILE A 8 -35.14 3.16 32.32
CA ILE A 8 -36.40 3.77 31.87
C ILE A 8 -36.85 4.84 32.87
N SER A 9 -36.70 4.58 34.18
CA SER A 9 -37.14 5.52 35.22
C SER A 9 -36.29 6.79 35.29
N ALA A 10 -34.98 6.72 35.03
CA ALA A 10 -34.10 7.88 35.00
C ALA A 10 -34.37 8.78 33.78
N ILE A 11 -34.47 8.17 32.59
CA ILE A 11 -34.76 8.86 31.33
C ILE A 11 -36.16 9.49 31.38
N ILE A 12 -37.18 8.74 31.83
CA ILE A 12 -38.55 9.27 31.98
C ILE A 12 -38.59 10.38 33.04
N LYS A 13 -37.87 10.26 34.16
CA LYS A 13 -37.79 11.35 35.15
C LYS A 13 -37.20 12.60 34.55
N GLU A 14 -36.14 12.49 33.75
CA GLU A 14 -35.51 13.62 33.10
C GLU A 14 -36.43 14.26 32.04
N GLN A 15 -37.12 13.44 31.22
CA GLN A 15 -38.13 13.90 30.27
C GLN A 15 -39.31 14.62 30.94
N ILE A 16 -39.82 14.10 32.07
CA ILE A 16 -40.90 14.74 32.83
C ILE A 16 -40.41 16.04 33.48
N LYS A 17 -39.18 16.07 34.00
CA LYS A 17 -38.60 17.25 34.66
C LYS A 17 -38.29 18.39 33.67
N ASN A 18 -38.02 18.05 32.42
CA ASN A 18 -37.71 18.99 31.35
C ASN A 18 -38.90 19.24 30.40
N TYR A 19 -40.09 18.72 30.69
CA TYR A 19 -41.27 18.86 29.80
C TYR A 19 -41.73 20.33 29.65
N GLU A 20 -41.54 21.18 30.67
CA GLU A 20 -41.85 22.62 30.59
C GLU A 20 -40.67 23.49 30.14
N ASN A 21 -39.44 22.96 30.23
CA ASN A 21 -38.22 23.63 29.77
C ASN A 21 -37.58 22.75 28.71
N LYS A 22 -37.93 22.98 27.43
CA LYS A 22 -37.15 22.50 26.28
C LYS A 22 -35.76 23.16 26.34
N VAL A 23 -34.91 22.66 27.23
CA VAL A 23 -33.48 22.96 27.24
C VAL A 23 -32.97 22.36 25.94
N GLU A 24 -32.59 23.19 24.99
CA GLU A 24 -31.96 22.76 23.74
C GLU A 24 -30.62 22.08 24.06
N LEU A 25 -30.64 20.80 24.46
CA LEU A 25 -29.47 19.91 24.50
C LEU A 25 -29.04 19.54 23.06
N THR A 26 -28.91 20.55 22.20
CA THR A 26 -28.64 20.35 20.77
C THR A 26 -27.18 19.97 20.51
N ASP A 27 -26.26 20.39 21.37
CA ASP A 27 -24.81 20.24 21.18
C ASP A 27 -24.08 19.37 22.22
N THR A 28 -24.80 18.89 23.23
CA THR A 28 -24.26 18.02 24.28
C THR A 28 -25.11 16.79 24.48
N GLY A 29 -24.47 15.67 24.76
CA GLY A 29 -25.11 14.41 25.08
C GLY A 29 -24.54 13.79 26.36
N SER A 30 -25.12 12.67 26.77
CA SER A 30 -24.69 11.90 27.94
C SER A 30 -24.41 10.45 27.54
N VAL A 31 -23.29 9.88 28.01
CA VAL A 31 -22.95 8.48 27.76
C VAL A 31 -23.97 7.58 28.47
N LEU A 32 -24.73 6.81 27.71
CA LEU A 32 -25.63 5.77 28.24
C LEU A 32 -24.87 4.48 28.54
N LYS A 33 -23.96 4.11 27.65
CA LYS A 33 -23.18 2.87 27.76
C LYS A 33 -21.85 3.07 27.07
N VAL A 34 -20.80 2.52 27.66
CA VAL A 34 -19.48 2.41 27.03
C VAL A 34 -18.93 1.00 27.27
N GLY A 35 -18.27 0.45 26.26
CA GLY A 35 -17.58 -0.83 26.36
C GLY A 35 -17.07 -1.31 25.01
N ASP A 36 -15.95 -2.01 25.02
CA ASP A 36 -15.28 -2.56 23.83
C ASP A 36 -15.03 -1.49 22.75
N GLY A 37 -14.69 -0.26 23.16
CA GLY A 37 -14.44 0.84 22.22
C GLY A 37 -15.69 1.40 21.53
N ILE A 38 -16.89 1.11 22.04
CA ILE A 38 -18.16 1.67 21.57
C ILE A 38 -18.86 2.41 22.70
N ALA A 39 -19.38 3.59 22.40
CA ALA A 39 -20.25 4.36 23.27
C ALA A 39 -21.62 4.57 22.63
N SER A 40 -22.68 4.37 23.42
CA SER A 40 -24.03 4.84 23.12
C SER A 40 -24.25 6.15 23.85
N VAL A 41 -24.58 7.21 23.12
CA VAL A 41 -24.72 8.56 23.66
C VAL A 41 -26.15 9.04 23.46
N TYR A 42 -26.81 9.46 24.54
CA TYR A 42 -28.12 10.09 24.49
C TYR A 42 -28.00 11.58 24.15
N GLY A 43 -28.97 12.12 23.43
CA GLY A 43 -28.96 13.51 22.97
C GLY A 43 -28.18 13.68 21.66
N LEU A 44 -27.41 14.76 21.54
CA LEU A 44 -26.67 15.10 20.32
C LEU A 44 -27.58 15.20 19.07
N GLU A 45 -28.77 15.80 19.20
CA GLU A 45 -29.82 15.82 18.15
C GLU A 45 -29.35 16.34 16.78
N LYS A 46 -28.34 17.22 16.77
CA LYS A 46 -27.78 17.81 15.56
C LYS A 46 -26.53 17.11 15.05
N ALA A 47 -26.13 15.98 15.64
CA ALA A 47 -24.92 15.25 15.23
C ALA A 47 -24.97 14.82 13.76
N MET A 48 -23.86 14.99 13.07
CA MET A 48 -23.69 14.52 11.69
C MET A 48 -23.11 13.11 11.68
N ALA A 49 -23.45 12.32 10.66
CA ALA A 49 -22.78 11.05 10.43
C ALA A 49 -21.30 11.30 10.12
N GLY A 50 -20.41 10.59 10.81
CA GLY A 50 -18.96 10.82 10.73
C GLY A 50 -18.48 12.07 11.49
N GLU A 51 -19.31 12.69 12.34
CA GLU A 51 -18.87 13.79 13.19
C GLU A 51 -17.91 13.31 14.28
N LEU A 52 -16.86 14.10 14.54
CA LEU A 52 -15.97 13.90 15.67
C LEU A 52 -16.69 14.36 16.95
N LEU A 53 -16.72 13.50 17.96
CA LEU A 53 -17.30 13.76 19.27
C LEU A 53 -16.16 13.85 20.31
N GLU A 54 -16.26 14.81 21.22
CA GLU A 54 -15.30 14.98 22.31
C GLU A 54 -15.90 14.42 23.61
N PHE A 55 -15.23 13.40 24.15
CA PHE A 55 -15.50 12.79 25.44
C PHE A 55 -14.58 13.41 26.52
N PRO A 56 -14.89 13.21 27.81
CA PRO A 56 -14.01 13.65 28.89
C PRO A 56 -12.58 13.14 28.73
N GLY A 57 -11.61 13.93 29.20
CA GLY A 57 -10.19 13.56 29.10
C GLY A 57 -9.58 13.76 27.72
N LYS A 58 -10.23 14.51 26.81
CA LYS A 58 -9.80 14.73 25.41
C LYS A 58 -9.71 13.43 24.60
N VAL A 59 -10.56 12.48 24.95
CA VAL A 59 -10.77 11.28 24.14
C VAL A 59 -11.76 11.64 23.04
N TYR A 60 -11.43 11.28 21.80
CA TYR A 60 -12.33 11.52 20.68
C TYR A 60 -13.09 10.24 20.32
N GLY A 61 -14.31 10.40 19.83
CA GLY A 61 -15.07 9.35 19.18
C GLY A 61 -15.61 9.82 17.82
N MET A 62 -16.10 8.89 17.02
CA MET A 62 -16.76 9.20 15.75
C MET A 62 -18.20 8.70 15.79
N ALA A 63 -19.14 9.59 15.51
CA ALA A 63 -20.55 9.24 15.34
C ALA A 63 -20.73 8.37 14.08
N LEU A 64 -21.18 7.12 14.24
CA LEU A 64 -21.40 6.20 13.13
C LEU A 64 -22.88 5.91 12.88
N ASN A 65 -23.62 5.57 13.94
CA ASN A 65 -25.04 5.31 13.83
C ASN A 65 -25.80 6.46 14.49
N LEU A 66 -26.76 7.05 13.78
CA LEU A 66 -27.70 8.02 14.32
C LEU A 66 -29.05 7.32 14.44
N GLU A 67 -29.36 6.81 15.63
CA GLU A 67 -30.65 6.18 15.93
C GLU A 67 -31.65 7.23 16.44
N GLU A 68 -32.92 6.88 16.56
CA GLU A 68 -33.99 7.81 16.92
C GLU A 68 -33.77 8.46 18.30
N GLU A 69 -33.22 7.71 19.26
CA GLU A 69 -33.04 8.16 20.64
C GLU A 69 -31.56 8.23 21.08
N MET A 70 -30.62 7.71 20.27
CA MET A 70 -29.21 7.66 20.64
C MET A 70 -28.26 7.72 19.44
N VAL A 71 -27.04 8.18 19.71
CA VAL A 71 -25.92 8.15 18.77
C VAL A 71 -24.96 7.04 19.17
N GLY A 72 -24.72 6.11 18.24
CA GLY A 72 -23.68 5.10 18.35
C GLY A 72 -22.34 5.69 17.89
N ALA A 73 -21.42 5.87 18.84
CA ALA A 73 -20.09 6.40 18.61
C ALA A 73 -19.02 5.33 18.80
N VAL A 74 -18.00 5.34 17.95
CA VAL A 74 -16.80 4.50 18.11
C VAL A 74 -15.67 5.31 18.70
N MET A 75 -14.94 4.72 19.65
CA MET A 75 -13.90 5.42 20.41
C MET A 75 -12.58 5.43 19.63
N LEU A 76 -12.06 6.63 19.35
CA LEU A 76 -10.78 6.88 18.67
C LEU A 76 -9.65 7.11 19.70
N GLY A 77 -9.67 6.34 20.79
CA GLY A 77 -8.75 6.45 21.90
C GLY A 77 -9.08 5.41 22.98
N ASP A 78 -8.43 5.54 24.14
CA ASP A 78 -8.70 4.68 25.30
C ASP A 78 -10.06 5.02 25.92
N ASP A 79 -10.89 4.00 26.13
CA ASP A 79 -12.24 4.13 26.70
C ASP A 79 -12.28 3.83 28.20
N SER A 80 -11.18 3.37 28.80
CA SER A 80 -11.10 2.96 30.22
C SER A 80 -11.48 4.05 31.23
N GLY A 81 -11.27 5.32 30.85
CA GLY A 81 -11.60 6.49 31.66
C GLY A 81 -13.03 7.00 31.52
N ILE A 82 -13.79 6.51 30.54
CA ILE A 82 -15.14 6.98 30.22
C ILE A 82 -16.17 6.21 31.04
N LYS A 83 -17.17 6.91 31.57
CA LYS A 83 -18.21 6.34 32.42
C LYS A 83 -19.60 6.70 31.92
N GLU A 84 -20.57 5.90 32.33
CA GLU A 84 -21.98 6.24 32.16
C GLU A 84 -22.30 7.58 32.86
N GLY A 85 -23.09 8.41 32.19
CA GLY A 85 -23.43 9.76 32.62
C GLY A 85 -22.42 10.84 32.21
N ASP A 86 -21.28 10.47 31.63
CA ASP A 86 -20.29 11.43 31.17
C ASP A 86 -20.83 12.32 30.05
N ILE A 87 -20.47 13.60 30.07
CA ILE A 87 -20.91 14.57 29.08
C ILE A 87 -20.07 14.43 27.80
N VAL A 88 -20.74 14.25 26.67
CA VAL A 88 -20.14 14.22 25.33
C VAL A 88 -20.50 15.50 24.59
N LYS A 89 -19.54 16.06 23.87
CA LYS A 89 -19.72 17.30 23.11
C LYS A 89 -19.56 17.07 21.62
N ARG A 90 -20.40 17.75 20.86
CA ARG A 90 -20.23 17.90 19.41
C ARG A 90 -19.04 18.78 19.10
N THR A 91 -18.23 18.40 18.12
CA THR A 91 -17.17 19.28 17.61
C THR A 91 -17.66 20.11 16.43
N GLY A 92 -18.80 19.76 15.83
CA GLY A 92 -19.33 20.37 14.60
C GLY A 92 -18.54 20.04 13.34
N ASN A 93 -17.52 19.19 13.44
CA ASN A 93 -16.64 18.84 12.33
C ASN A 93 -16.73 17.34 12.05
N ILE A 94 -16.86 16.99 10.78
CA ILE A 94 -16.60 15.63 10.31
C ILE A 94 -15.13 15.29 10.63
N VAL A 95 -14.83 14.02 10.91
CA VAL A 95 -13.46 13.59 11.18
C VAL A 95 -12.53 14.10 10.08
N GLN A 96 -11.53 14.89 10.49
CA GLN A 96 -10.55 15.51 9.62
C GLN A 96 -9.16 15.31 10.20
N VAL A 97 -8.16 15.27 9.33
CA VAL A 97 -6.75 15.10 9.69
C VAL A 97 -5.93 16.31 9.22
N PRO A 98 -4.87 16.68 9.97
CA PRO A 98 -3.91 17.66 9.50
C PRO A 98 -3.23 17.18 8.23
N VAL A 99 -3.02 18.09 7.29
CA VAL A 99 -2.36 17.83 6.00
C VAL A 99 -1.39 18.96 5.67
N GLY A 100 -0.38 18.66 4.86
CA GLY A 100 0.61 19.64 4.40
C GLY A 100 2.04 19.13 4.51
N ASP A 101 2.98 19.96 4.06
CA ASP A 101 4.42 19.65 4.05
C ASP A 101 4.96 19.37 5.46
N GLU A 102 4.34 19.96 6.50
CA GLU A 102 4.66 19.76 7.92
C GLU A 102 4.49 18.31 8.40
N MET A 103 3.76 17.49 7.63
CA MET A 103 3.56 16.06 7.92
C MET A 103 4.74 15.21 7.43
N ILE A 104 5.53 15.70 6.47
CA ILE A 104 6.65 14.96 5.87
C ILE A 104 7.73 14.73 6.93
N GLY A 105 8.26 13.50 6.98
CA GLY A 105 9.27 13.09 7.97
C GLY A 105 8.73 12.76 9.35
N ARG A 106 7.40 12.81 9.53
CA ARG A 106 6.72 12.53 10.80
C ARG A 106 6.12 11.14 10.84
N VAL A 107 6.05 10.59 12.06
CA VAL A 107 5.21 9.43 12.36
C VAL A 107 3.99 9.90 13.14
N VAL A 108 2.80 9.65 12.62
CA VAL A 108 1.53 10.13 13.17
C VAL A 108 0.54 8.98 13.40
N ASN A 109 -0.41 9.17 14.32
CA ASN A 109 -1.54 8.25 14.49
C ASN A 109 -2.66 8.53 13.46
N SER A 110 -3.75 7.76 13.51
CA SER A 110 -4.90 7.92 12.59
C SER A 110 -5.64 9.25 12.70
N LEU A 111 -5.39 10.04 13.75
CA LEU A 111 -5.91 11.41 13.92
C LEU A 111 -4.91 12.48 13.44
N GLY A 112 -3.74 12.07 12.93
CA GLY A 112 -2.65 12.95 12.51
C GLY A 112 -1.85 13.56 13.66
N GLN A 113 -2.00 13.04 14.88
CA GLN A 113 -1.20 13.48 16.03
C GLN A 113 0.17 12.79 16.01
N PRO A 114 1.27 13.50 16.33
CA PRO A 114 2.61 12.93 16.27
C PRO A 114 2.84 11.88 17.37
N VAL A 115 3.42 10.75 16.97
CA VAL A 115 3.81 9.63 17.86
C VAL A 115 5.32 9.33 17.82
N ASP A 116 6.09 10.15 17.10
CA ASP A 116 7.55 10.03 16.95
C ASP A 116 8.37 10.72 18.04
N GLY A 117 7.73 11.48 18.93
CA GLY A 117 8.42 12.25 19.97
C GLY A 117 9.20 13.47 19.45
N LYS A 118 9.04 13.86 18.17
CA LYS A 118 9.70 15.03 17.56
C LYS A 118 8.97 16.37 17.85
N GLY A 119 8.09 16.40 18.85
CA GLY A 119 7.29 17.56 19.21
C GLY A 119 5.97 17.70 18.41
N PRO A 120 5.20 18.77 18.61
CA PRO A 120 3.92 18.97 17.93
C PRO A 120 4.09 19.18 16.41
N ILE A 121 3.02 18.95 15.65
CA ILE A 121 2.91 19.34 14.24
C ILE A 121 2.05 20.60 14.18
N ASN A 122 2.61 21.69 13.67
CA ASN A 122 1.91 22.97 13.54
C ASN A 122 1.17 23.04 12.21
N ALA A 123 0.17 22.18 12.03
CA ALA A 123 -0.55 22.10 10.79
C ALA A 123 -1.53 23.27 10.60
N THR A 124 -1.59 23.80 9.39
CA THR A 124 -2.48 24.95 9.06
C THR A 124 -3.71 24.52 8.26
N LYS A 125 -3.63 23.36 7.61
CA LYS A 125 -4.70 22.81 6.78
C LYS A 125 -5.18 21.48 7.32
N PHE A 126 -6.46 21.21 7.09
CA PHE A 126 -7.12 19.98 7.48
C PHE A 126 -7.96 19.48 6.30
N ARG A 127 -8.05 18.15 6.16
CA ARG A 127 -8.92 17.51 5.17
C ARG A 127 -9.81 16.48 5.83
N PRO A 128 -11.10 16.37 5.44
CA PRO A 128 -11.95 15.27 5.85
C PRO A 128 -11.32 13.92 5.47
N VAL A 129 -11.39 12.96 6.39
CA VAL A 129 -10.91 11.59 6.14
C VAL A 129 -11.81 10.86 5.15
N GLU A 130 -13.10 11.17 5.14
CA GLU A 130 -14.08 10.70 4.17
C GLU A 130 -14.28 11.80 3.11
N SER A 131 -13.92 11.50 1.87
CA SER A 131 -14.14 12.37 0.72
C SER A 131 -14.53 11.53 -0.49
N GLU A 132 -15.28 12.15 -1.41
CA GLU A 132 -15.63 11.50 -2.67
C GLU A 132 -14.39 11.33 -3.54
N ALA A 133 -14.29 10.18 -4.19
CA ALA A 133 -13.27 9.92 -5.19
C ALA A 133 -13.47 10.83 -6.41
N THR A 134 -12.38 11.11 -7.13
CA THR A 134 -12.46 11.93 -8.34
C THR A 134 -13.23 11.21 -9.44
N GLY A 135 -14.17 11.91 -10.08
CA GLY A 135 -14.96 11.36 -11.18
C GLY A 135 -14.13 11.07 -12.43
N ILE A 136 -14.68 10.28 -13.35
CA ILE A 136 -13.96 9.80 -14.55
C ILE A 136 -13.41 10.96 -15.40
N MET A 137 -14.19 12.04 -15.60
CA MET A 137 -13.77 13.21 -16.40
C MET A 137 -12.63 14.01 -15.75
N ALA A 138 -12.45 13.87 -14.44
CA ALA A 138 -11.37 14.52 -13.68
C ALA A 138 -10.06 13.72 -13.71
N ARG A 139 -10.02 12.58 -14.41
CA ARG A 139 -8.86 11.68 -14.47
C ARG A 139 -8.17 11.72 -15.84
N LYS A 140 -6.90 11.33 -15.84
CA LYS A 140 -6.08 11.09 -17.04
C LYS A 140 -5.56 9.66 -17.04
N SER A 141 -5.37 9.09 -18.22
CA SER A 141 -4.76 7.77 -18.35
C SER A 141 -3.34 7.74 -17.76
N VAL A 142 -3.03 6.66 -17.06
CA VAL A 142 -1.70 6.41 -16.51
C VAL A 142 -0.70 6.16 -17.64
N HIS A 143 0.33 6.99 -17.72
CA HIS A 143 1.34 6.97 -18.79
C HIS A 143 2.77 7.27 -18.31
N GLU A 144 2.94 7.62 -17.04
CA GLU A 144 4.24 7.87 -16.43
C GLU A 144 4.62 6.69 -15.54
N PRO A 145 5.86 6.18 -15.61
CA PRO A 145 6.31 5.08 -14.77
C PRO A 145 6.48 5.53 -13.31
N LEU A 146 6.11 4.67 -12.37
CA LEU A 146 6.57 4.71 -10.99
C LEU A 146 7.63 3.62 -10.82
N GLN A 147 8.89 4.01 -10.79
CA GLN A 147 10.00 3.07 -10.74
C GLN A 147 10.10 2.45 -9.35
N THR A 148 9.99 1.12 -9.25
CA THR A 148 10.16 0.41 -7.98
C THR A 148 11.61 0.16 -7.63
N GLY A 149 12.49 0.11 -8.65
CA GLY A 149 13.88 -0.25 -8.47
C GLY A 149 14.08 -1.76 -8.42
N ILE A 150 13.03 -2.55 -8.64
CA ILE A 150 13.03 -4.00 -8.55
C ILE A 150 12.87 -4.57 -9.95
N LYS A 151 13.93 -5.20 -10.47
CA LYS A 151 13.97 -5.74 -11.85
C LYS A 151 12.74 -6.58 -12.20
N ALA A 152 12.33 -7.47 -11.30
CA ALA A 152 11.19 -8.37 -11.52
C ALA A 152 9.86 -7.62 -11.68
N ILE A 153 9.68 -6.49 -11.02
CA ILE A 153 8.44 -5.71 -11.06
C ILE A 153 8.50 -4.74 -12.23
N ASP A 154 9.51 -3.88 -12.31
CA ASP A 154 9.63 -2.85 -13.34
C ASP A 154 9.67 -3.44 -14.78
N ALA A 155 10.19 -4.66 -14.94
CA ALA A 155 10.19 -5.36 -16.22
C ALA A 155 8.88 -6.11 -16.52
N MET A 156 8.33 -6.89 -15.57
CA MET A 156 7.22 -7.82 -15.84
C MET A 156 5.83 -7.29 -15.43
N ILE A 157 5.78 -6.46 -14.39
CA ILE A 157 4.55 -5.96 -13.74
C ILE A 157 4.73 -4.45 -13.48
N PRO A 158 4.84 -3.64 -14.55
CA PRO A 158 5.14 -2.23 -14.39
C PRO A 158 4.01 -1.49 -13.65
N ILE A 159 4.41 -0.55 -12.80
CA ILE A 159 3.53 0.29 -12.00
C ILE A 159 3.64 1.73 -12.52
N GLY A 160 2.50 2.39 -12.74
CA GLY A 160 2.46 3.77 -13.18
C GLY A 160 2.01 4.77 -12.11
N LYS A 161 2.31 6.05 -12.33
CA LYS A 161 1.84 7.16 -11.50
C LYS A 161 0.31 7.30 -11.61
N GLY A 162 -0.40 7.04 -10.50
CA GLY A 162 -1.86 7.00 -10.43
C GLY A 162 -2.49 5.59 -10.52
N GLN A 163 -1.68 4.53 -10.60
CA GLN A 163 -2.14 3.13 -10.64
C GLN A 163 -2.37 2.57 -9.23
N ARG A 164 -3.25 1.58 -9.11
CA ARG A 164 -3.43 0.78 -7.89
C ARG A 164 -2.93 -0.63 -8.15
N GLU A 165 -1.82 -1.02 -7.52
CA GLU A 165 -1.19 -2.33 -7.74
C GLU A 165 -1.17 -3.13 -6.44
N LEU A 166 -1.94 -4.23 -6.37
CA LEU A 166 -2.05 -5.05 -5.17
C LEU A 166 -0.77 -5.85 -4.93
N VAL A 167 -0.20 -5.80 -3.72
CA VAL A 167 0.86 -6.72 -3.29
C VAL A 167 0.25 -7.80 -2.41
N ILE A 168 0.12 -9.01 -2.93
CA ILE A 168 -0.60 -10.11 -2.29
C ILE A 168 0.31 -11.33 -2.12
N GLY A 169 0.18 -11.99 -0.98
CA GLY A 169 0.84 -13.26 -0.72
C GLY A 169 0.80 -13.64 0.75
N ASP A 170 1.31 -14.83 1.03
CA ASP A 170 1.31 -15.38 2.38
C ASP A 170 2.23 -14.61 3.33
N ARG A 171 2.10 -14.91 4.62
CA ARG A 171 2.95 -14.34 5.66
C ARG A 171 4.43 -14.59 5.34
N GLN A 172 5.28 -13.59 5.61
CA GLN A 172 6.76 -13.68 5.46
C GLN A 172 7.27 -13.94 4.03
N THR A 173 6.56 -13.49 3.00
CA THR A 173 6.98 -13.62 1.58
C THR A 173 7.70 -12.39 1.01
N GLY A 174 7.93 -11.34 1.80
CA GLY A 174 8.63 -10.11 1.36
C GLY A 174 7.73 -8.95 0.90
N LYS A 175 6.42 -8.99 1.19
CA LYS A 175 5.44 -7.94 0.82
C LYS A 175 5.88 -6.54 1.27
N THR A 176 6.19 -6.39 2.56
CA THR A 176 6.63 -5.11 3.14
C THR A 176 7.99 -4.69 2.56
N SER A 177 8.93 -5.61 2.35
CA SER A 177 10.24 -5.32 1.76
C SER A 177 10.11 -4.72 0.36
N ILE A 178 9.24 -5.26 -0.50
CA ILE A 178 8.97 -4.70 -1.84
C ILE A 178 8.46 -3.26 -1.74
N CYS A 179 7.54 -2.99 -0.82
CA CYS A 179 6.95 -1.66 -0.66
C CYS A 179 7.95 -0.66 -0.08
N VAL A 180 8.77 -1.07 0.90
CA VAL A 180 9.83 -0.23 1.48
C VAL A 180 10.91 0.06 0.45
N ASP A 181 11.34 -0.92 -0.34
CA ASP A 181 12.32 -0.72 -1.42
C ASP A 181 11.79 0.23 -2.49
N THR A 182 10.49 0.15 -2.79
CA THR A 182 9.82 1.10 -3.69
C THR A 182 9.89 2.52 -3.12
N ILE A 183 9.64 2.72 -1.82
CA ILE A 183 9.77 4.04 -1.16
C ILE A 183 11.23 4.53 -1.20
N LEU A 184 12.20 3.67 -0.87
CA LEU A 184 13.63 4.00 -0.93
C LEU A 184 14.05 4.46 -2.34
N ASN A 185 13.50 3.81 -3.38
CA ASN A 185 13.78 4.15 -4.76
C ASN A 185 13.18 5.50 -5.21
N GLN A 186 12.28 6.13 -4.44
CA GLN A 186 11.69 7.43 -4.81
C GLN A 186 12.59 8.63 -4.51
N LYS A 187 13.75 8.42 -3.89
CA LYS A 187 14.72 9.48 -3.62
C LYS A 187 15.10 10.24 -4.90
N GLY A 188 14.89 11.56 -4.90
CA GLY A 188 15.19 12.41 -6.06
C GLY A 188 14.23 12.28 -7.24
N LYS A 189 13.08 11.61 -7.09
CA LYS A 189 12.08 11.40 -8.16
C LYS A 189 10.81 12.26 -8.03
N ASP A 190 10.81 13.22 -7.11
CA ASP A 190 9.69 14.12 -6.81
C ASP A 190 8.37 13.37 -6.53
N VAL A 191 8.47 12.26 -5.77
CA VAL A 191 7.32 11.49 -5.29
C VAL A 191 7.29 11.52 -3.77
N ILE A 192 6.19 12.05 -3.21
CA ILE A 192 5.94 12.03 -1.78
C ILE A 192 5.42 10.64 -1.41
N CYS A 193 6.00 10.04 -0.37
CA CYS A 193 5.64 8.69 0.04
C CYS A 193 4.78 8.73 1.31
N ILE A 194 3.84 7.80 1.41
CA ILE A 194 3.02 7.60 2.60
C ILE A 194 3.01 6.11 2.92
N TYR A 195 3.44 5.74 4.12
CA TYR A 195 3.39 4.38 4.61
C TYR A 195 2.36 4.27 5.73
N VAL A 196 1.27 3.55 5.48
CA VAL A 196 0.18 3.34 6.44
C VAL A 196 0.30 1.96 7.06
N ALA A 197 0.71 1.89 8.33
CA ALA A 197 0.76 0.66 9.11
C ALA A 197 -0.55 0.44 9.85
N ILE A 198 -1.23 -0.67 9.55
CA ILE A 198 -2.56 -1.02 10.07
C ILE A 198 -2.43 -2.34 10.82
N GLY A 199 -2.72 -2.34 12.13
CA GLY A 199 -2.67 -3.54 12.96
C GLY A 199 -1.28 -4.19 13.02
N GLN A 200 -0.21 -3.46 12.69
CA GLN A 200 1.16 -3.97 12.75
C GLN A 200 1.70 -3.92 14.18
N LYS A 201 2.69 -4.77 14.46
CA LYS A 201 3.44 -4.68 15.72
C LYS A 201 4.23 -3.38 15.75
N ARG A 202 4.23 -2.68 16.89
CA ARG A 202 5.01 -1.44 17.08
C ARG A 202 6.50 -1.62 16.75
N SER A 203 7.08 -2.78 17.08
CA SER A 203 8.47 -3.12 16.74
C SER A 203 8.73 -3.18 15.23
N THR A 204 7.77 -3.73 14.47
CA THR A 204 7.86 -3.80 13.00
C THR A 204 7.77 -2.42 12.38
N VAL A 205 6.86 -1.57 12.84
CA VAL A 205 6.75 -0.18 12.39
C VAL A 205 8.04 0.58 12.69
N SER A 206 8.60 0.43 13.89
CA SER A 206 9.87 1.06 14.26
C SER A 206 11.05 0.58 13.40
N GLN A 207 11.08 -0.70 13.02
CA GLN A 207 12.09 -1.22 12.10
C GLN A 207 11.96 -0.61 10.70
N VAL A 208 10.75 -0.49 10.16
CA VAL A 208 10.49 0.16 8.87
C VAL A 208 10.93 1.62 8.91
N VAL A 209 10.52 2.38 9.93
CA VAL A 209 10.95 3.78 10.12
C VAL A 209 12.47 3.88 10.17
N SER A 210 13.15 3.00 10.92
CA SER A 210 14.61 2.99 10.98
C SER A 210 15.27 2.71 9.63
N THR A 211 14.71 1.79 8.82
CA THR A 211 15.18 1.55 7.46
C THR A 211 14.99 2.78 6.58
N LEU A 212 13.83 3.43 6.64
CA LEU A 212 13.55 4.65 5.88
C LEU A 212 14.49 5.80 6.30
N GLU A 213 14.76 5.97 7.59
CA GLU A 213 15.73 6.96 8.09
C GLU A 213 17.15 6.68 7.57
N LYS A 214 17.61 5.42 7.63
CA LYS A 214 18.93 5.02 7.12
C LYS A 214 19.08 5.24 5.61
N GLY A 215 18.00 5.06 4.85
CA GLY A 215 17.97 5.35 3.41
C GLY A 215 17.85 6.85 3.08
N GLY A 216 17.56 7.70 4.06
CA GLY A 216 17.21 9.11 3.85
C GLY A 216 15.84 9.27 3.16
N ALA A 217 14.95 8.29 3.31
CA ALA A 217 13.61 8.31 2.73
C ALA A 217 12.58 9.03 3.59
N MET A 218 12.85 9.23 4.88
CA MET A 218 11.98 10.02 5.75
C MET A 218 11.88 11.49 5.28
N ASP A 219 12.86 12.01 4.53
CA ASP A 219 12.83 13.37 3.98
C ASP A 219 11.66 13.65 3.03
N TYR A 220 11.01 12.58 2.53
CA TYR A 220 9.86 12.67 1.64
C TYR A 220 8.75 11.67 2.02
N THR A 221 8.80 11.07 3.22
CA THR A 221 7.83 10.05 3.65
C THR A 221 7.04 10.48 4.89
N ILE A 222 5.73 10.25 4.86
CA ILE A 222 4.83 10.31 6.02
C ILE A 222 4.55 8.88 6.48
N VAL A 223 4.62 8.62 7.79
CA VAL A 223 4.23 7.31 8.33
C VAL A 223 2.98 7.47 9.19
N VAL A 224 1.88 6.85 8.77
CA VAL A 224 0.65 6.74 9.56
C VAL A 224 0.65 5.39 10.26
N SER A 225 0.52 5.38 11.57
CA SER A 225 0.61 4.16 12.38
C SER A 225 -0.64 3.98 13.24
N ALA A 226 -1.36 2.89 12.99
CA ALA A 226 -2.35 2.32 13.90
C ALA A 226 -1.93 0.91 14.29
N THR A 227 -1.29 0.77 15.46
CA THR A 227 -0.67 -0.51 15.86
C THR A 227 -1.70 -1.55 16.32
N ALA A 228 -1.29 -2.82 16.40
CA ALA A 228 -2.15 -3.93 16.85
C ALA A 228 -2.71 -3.74 18.28
N SER A 229 -2.08 -2.91 19.11
CA SER A 229 -2.53 -2.59 20.47
C SER A 229 -3.54 -1.45 20.53
N GLU A 230 -3.78 -0.76 19.41
CA GLU A 230 -4.74 0.34 19.33
C GLU A 230 -6.13 -0.18 18.94
N SER A 231 -7.15 0.61 19.27
CA SER A 231 -8.54 0.23 19.06
C SER A 231 -8.86 -0.01 17.58
N ALA A 232 -9.81 -0.92 17.31
CA ALA A 232 -10.28 -1.20 15.95
C ALA A 232 -10.71 0.08 15.17
N PRO A 233 -11.37 1.08 15.78
CA PRO A 233 -11.68 2.35 15.12
C PRO A 233 -10.45 3.12 14.61
N LEU A 234 -9.33 3.13 15.35
CA LEU A 234 -8.10 3.77 14.87
C LEU A 234 -7.49 3.00 13.70
N GLN A 235 -7.50 1.66 13.76
CA GLN A 235 -7.05 0.81 12.65
C GLN A 235 -7.92 0.97 11.40
N PHE A 236 -9.24 1.11 11.58
CA PHE A 236 -10.20 1.42 10.52
C PHE A 236 -9.93 2.79 9.86
N LEU A 237 -9.59 3.79 10.67
CA LEU A 237 -9.42 5.16 10.19
C LEU A 237 -8.08 5.39 9.46
N ALA A 238 -7.03 4.63 9.81
CA ALA A 238 -5.67 4.87 9.34
C ALA A 238 -5.51 4.97 7.81
N PRO A 239 -6.12 4.09 6.98
CA PRO A 239 -6.01 4.20 5.52
C PRO A 239 -6.64 5.47 4.99
N TYR A 240 -7.79 5.87 5.54
CA TYR A 240 -8.50 7.09 5.16
C TYR A 240 -7.72 8.35 5.53
N ALA A 241 -7.09 8.36 6.71
CA ALA A 241 -6.17 9.42 7.11
C ALA A 241 -4.97 9.53 6.14
N GLY A 242 -4.35 8.39 5.80
CA GLY A 242 -3.23 8.35 4.87
C GLY A 242 -3.57 8.89 3.48
N VAL A 243 -4.70 8.46 2.90
CA VAL A 243 -5.11 8.96 1.58
C VAL A 243 -5.52 10.44 1.63
N ALA A 244 -6.14 10.92 2.72
CA ALA A 244 -6.45 12.34 2.88
C ALA A 244 -5.17 13.21 2.92
N MET A 245 -4.11 12.74 3.59
CA MET A 245 -2.79 13.39 3.55
C MET A 245 -2.20 13.38 2.14
N GLY A 246 -2.34 12.26 1.41
CA GLY A 246 -1.90 12.14 0.01
C GLY A 246 -2.66 13.06 -0.95
N GLU A 247 -3.96 13.21 -0.75
CA GLU A 247 -4.81 14.06 -1.59
C GLU A 247 -4.40 15.52 -1.56
N GLU A 248 -3.95 16.05 -0.42
CA GLU A 248 -3.45 17.42 -0.36
C GLU A 248 -2.33 17.65 -1.37
N PHE A 249 -1.38 16.72 -1.46
CA PHE A 249 -0.29 16.80 -2.42
C PHE A 249 -0.76 16.55 -3.87
N MET A 250 -1.66 15.58 -4.07
CA MET A 250 -2.23 15.26 -5.38
C MET A 250 -2.93 16.48 -6.01
N PHE A 251 -3.79 17.16 -5.25
CA PHE A 251 -4.51 18.35 -5.72
C PHE A 251 -3.59 19.57 -5.88
N ASN A 252 -2.41 19.55 -5.27
CA ASN A 252 -1.35 20.54 -5.49
C ASN A 252 -0.41 20.15 -6.67
N GLY A 253 -0.81 19.18 -7.51
CA GLY A 253 -0.07 18.77 -8.71
C GLY A 253 1.15 17.89 -8.45
N LYS A 254 1.32 17.37 -7.23
CA LYS A 254 2.43 16.47 -6.88
C LYS A 254 2.06 15.01 -7.14
N HIS A 255 3.10 14.17 -7.18
CA HIS A 255 2.95 12.72 -7.24
C HIS A 255 3.13 12.12 -5.85
N VAL A 256 2.27 11.17 -5.51
CA VAL A 256 2.25 10.49 -4.23
C VAL A 256 2.29 8.99 -4.46
N LEU A 257 3.07 8.28 -3.65
CA LEU A 257 3.02 6.84 -3.48
C LEU A 257 2.45 6.54 -2.09
N ILE A 258 1.38 5.76 -2.00
CA ILE A 258 0.81 5.31 -0.72
C ILE A 258 0.86 3.79 -0.61
N VAL A 259 1.37 3.30 0.52
CA VAL A 259 1.43 1.88 0.87
C VAL A 259 0.46 1.62 2.03
N TYR A 260 -0.34 0.57 1.94
CA TYR A 260 -1.23 0.14 3.02
C TYR A 260 -0.80 -1.24 3.54
N ASP A 261 -0.22 -1.31 4.74
CA ASP A 261 0.31 -2.53 5.38
C ASP A 261 -0.46 -2.88 6.67
N ASP A 262 -1.57 -3.63 6.65
CA ASP A 262 -2.18 -4.25 5.47
C ASP A 262 -3.72 -4.11 5.48
N LEU A 263 -4.35 -4.23 4.31
CA LEU A 263 -5.80 -4.09 4.17
C LEU A 263 -6.57 -5.34 4.65
N THR A 264 -5.88 -6.47 4.88
CA THR A 264 -6.51 -7.63 5.52
C THR A 264 -6.85 -7.30 6.97
N LYS A 265 -5.92 -6.68 7.71
CA LYS A 265 -6.14 -6.20 9.08
C LYS A 265 -7.14 -5.05 9.13
N HIS A 266 -7.17 -4.18 8.10
CA HIS A 266 -8.20 -3.15 7.96
C HIS A 266 -9.61 -3.76 7.90
N ALA A 267 -9.82 -4.79 7.08
CA ALA A 267 -11.10 -5.49 6.99
C ALA A 267 -11.47 -6.17 8.31
N VAL A 268 -10.49 -6.76 9.03
CA VAL A 268 -10.72 -7.37 10.35
C VAL A 268 -11.17 -6.34 11.37
N ALA A 269 -10.53 -5.16 11.43
CA ALA A 269 -10.94 -4.06 12.30
C ALA A 269 -12.35 -3.57 11.97
N TYR A 270 -12.69 -3.44 10.68
CA TYR A 270 -14.05 -3.05 10.28
C TYR A 270 -15.11 -4.10 10.63
N ARG A 271 -14.76 -5.38 10.53
CA ARG A 271 -15.61 -6.49 10.96
C ARG A 271 -15.89 -6.44 12.46
N GLU A 272 -14.85 -6.23 13.28
CA GLU A 272 -14.98 -6.10 14.73
C GLU A 272 -15.92 -4.94 15.10
N MET A 273 -15.68 -3.76 14.54
CA MET A 273 -16.55 -2.59 14.75
C MET A 273 -18.00 -2.87 14.34
N SER A 274 -18.21 -3.49 13.18
CA SER A 274 -19.55 -3.78 12.69
C SER A 274 -20.32 -4.76 13.58
N LEU A 275 -19.64 -5.79 14.09
CA LEU A 275 -20.25 -6.78 15.00
C LEU A 275 -20.58 -6.17 16.36
N LEU A 276 -19.69 -5.33 16.90
CA LEU A 276 -19.93 -4.62 18.16
C LEU A 276 -21.08 -3.61 18.04
N LEU A 277 -21.22 -2.96 16.87
CA LEU A 277 -22.39 -2.15 16.50
C LEU A 277 -23.64 -2.97 16.17
N LYS A 278 -23.58 -4.31 16.33
CA LYS A 278 -24.68 -5.25 16.05
C LYS A 278 -25.22 -5.18 14.62
N ARG A 279 -24.37 -4.81 13.66
CA ARG A 279 -24.71 -4.89 12.24
C ARG A 279 -24.75 -6.36 11.82
N PRO A 280 -25.74 -6.79 11.01
CA PRO A 280 -25.80 -8.16 10.52
C PRO A 280 -24.54 -8.54 9.71
N PRO A 281 -23.87 -9.67 10.03
CA PRO A 281 -22.72 -10.14 9.27
C PRO A 281 -23.13 -10.91 8.00
N GLY A 282 -22.21 -10.96 7.04
CA GLY A 282 -22.28 -11.75 5.81
C GLY A 282 -21.23 -12.87 5.77
N ARG A 283 -20.62 -13.09 4.59
CA ARG A 283 -19.61 -14.13 4.35
C ARG A 283 -18.39 -13.91 5.26
N GLU A 284 -17.89 -14.99 5.88
CA GLU A 284 -16.74 -14.96 6.81
C GLU A 284 -16.92 -13.93 7.96
N ALA A 285 -18.18 -13.67 8.32
CA ALA A 285 -18.62 -12.69 9.30
C ALA A 285 -18.32 -11.21 8.97
N TYR A 286 -17.83 -10.89 7.77
CA TYR A 286 -17.64 -9.49 7.35
C TYR A 286 -19.00 -8.79 7.10
N PRO A 287 -19.10 -7.47 7.32
CA PRO A 287 -20.31 -6.72 6.99
C PRO A 287 -20.54 -6.69 5.48
N GLY A 288 -21.79 -6.50 5.05
CA GLY A 288 -22.19 -6.56 3.64
C GLY A 288 -21.53 -5.50 2.74
N ASP A 289 -21.02 -4.42 3.32
CA ASP A 289 -20.37 -3.30 2.65
C ASP A 289 -18.84 -3.33 2.73
N VAL A 290 -18.22 -4.46 3.13
CA VAL A 290 -16.75 -4.60 3.18
C VAL A 290 -16.09 -4.40 1.80
N PHE A 291 -16.81 -4.67 0.70
CA PHE A 291 -16.35 -4.32 -0.64
C PHE A 291 -16.29 -2.81 -0.82
N TYR A 292 -17.35 -2.10 -0.39
CA TYR A 292 -17.44 -0.65 -0.49
C TYR A 292 -16.38 0.07 0.35
N LEU A 293 -16.02 -0.51 1.51
CA LEU A 293 -14.91 -0.04 2.34
C LEU A 293 -13.61 0.12 1.54
N HIS A 294 -13.18 -0.92 0.85
CA HIS A 294 -11.94 -0.91 0.09
C HIS A 294 -12.09 -0.19 -1.25
N SER A 295 -13.26 -0.26 -1.91
CA SER A 295 -13.45 0.42 -3.19
C SER A 295 -13.44 1.94 -3.02
N ARG A 296 -14.15 2.50 -2.03
CA ARG A 296 -14.15 3.95 -1.77
C ARG A 296 -12.78 4.46 -1.32
N LEU A 297 -11.97 3.61 -0.66
CA LEU A 297 -10.59 3.93 -0.29
C LEU A 297 -9.69 3.97 -1.53
N LEU A 298 -9.65 2.89 -2.30
CA LEU A 298 -8.72 2.73 -3.41
C LEU A 298 -9.10 3.58 -4.62
N GLU A 299 -10.38 3.89 -4.84
CA GLU A 299 -10.81 4.79 -5.92
C GLU A 299 -10.35 6.25 -5.75
N ARG A 300 -9.91 6.64 -4.55
CA ARG A 300 -9.28 7.96 -4.32
C ARG A 300 -7.85 8.03 -4.86
N ALA A 301 -7.22 6.89 -5.13
CA ALA A 301 -5.94 6.83 -5.81
C ALA A 301 -6.13 6.85 -7.34
N ALA A 302 -5.74 7.96 -7.96
CA ALA A 302 -5.87 8.17 -9.41
C ALA A 302 -4.78 9.12 -9.93
N LYS A 303 -4.68 9.28 -11.26
CA LYS A 303 -3.99 10.39 -11.92
C LYS A 303 -5.01 11.42 -12.37
N LEU A 304 -4.86 12.66 -11.93
CA LEU A 304 -5.74 13.77 -12.28
C LEU A 304 -5.55 14.23 -13.72
N SER A 305 -6.56 14.90 -14.26
CA SER A 305 -6.48 15.59 -15.55
C SER A 305 -5.47 16.74 -15.51
N ASP A 306 -5.01 17.19 -16.68
CA ASP A 306 -4.09 18.32 -16.78
C ASP A 306 -4.72 19.62 -16.24
N GLU A 307 -6.05 19.77 -16.37
CA GLU A 307 -6.82 20.90 -15.81
C GLU A 307 -6.77 20.95 -14.28
N LEU A 308 -6.66 19.79 -13.63
CA LEU A 308 -6.54 19.66 -12.17
C LEU A 308 -5.07 19.52 -11.72
N GLY A 309 -4.11 19.87 -12.58
CA GLY A 309 -2.68 19.91 -12.25
C GLY A 309 -1.92 18.59 -12.45
N ALA A 310 -2.55 17.56 -13.03
CA ALA A 310 -1.93 16.27 -13.37
C ALA A 310 -1.25 15.48 -12.23
N GLY A 311 -1.50 15.88 -10.97
CA GLY A 311 -1.05 15.18 -9.78
C GLY A 311 -1.60 13.76 -9.71
N SER A 312 -0.98 12.90 -8.91
CA SER A 312 -1.38 11.49 -8.84
C SER A 312 -1.14 10.86 -7.49
N ILE A 313 -1.97 9.89 -7.13
CA ILE A 313 -1.71 8.94 -6.04
C ILE A 313 -1.59 7.54 -6.65
N THR A 314 -0.42 6.93 -6.55
CA THR A 314 -0.20 5.51 -6.80
C THR A 314 -0.38 4.75 -5.49
N ALA A 315 -1.17 3.69 -5.51
CA ALA A 315 -1.47 2.90 -4.31
C ALA A 315 -0.91 1.48 -4.40
N LEU A 316 -0.21 1.05 -3.34
CA LEU A 316 0.26 -0.32 -3.13
C LEU A 316 -0.44 -0.90 -1.90
N PRO A 317 -1.69 -1.39 -2.03
CA PRO A 317 -2.32 -2.12 -0.94
C PRO A 317 -1.65 -3.48 -0.74
N ILE A 318 -1.41 -3.86 0.51
CA ILE A 318 -0.94 -5.20 0.88
C ILE A 318 -2.14 -6.04 1.31
N ILE A 319 -2.20 -7.28 0.83
CA ILE A 319 -3.12 -8.32 1.32
C ILE A 319 -2.33 -9.55 1.75
N GLU A 320 -2.62 -10.01 2.96
CA GLU A 320 -2.15 -11.31 3.44
C GLU A 320 -3.17 -12.41 3.10
N THR A 321 -2.70 -13.45 2.42
CA THR A 321 -3.44 -14.71 2.21
C THR A 321 -3.15 -15.71 3.32
N GLN A 322 -4.03 -16.70 3.47
CA GLN A 322 -3.84 -17.81 4.41
C GLN A 322 -3.62 -19.10 3.61
N GLY A 323 -2.42 -19.67 3.68
CA GLY A 323 -2.08 -20.90 2.96
C GLY A 323 -2.19 -20.79 1.44
N GLY A 324 -1.88 -19.60 0.89
CA GLY A 324 -1.94 -19.31 -0.54
C GLY A 324 -3.36 -19.22 -1.12
N ASP A 325 -4.41 -19.19 -0.29
CA ASP A 325 -5.78 -19.12 -0.77
C ASP A 325 -6.15 -17.71 -1.27
N VAL A 326 -6.07 -17.54 -2.59
CA VAL A 326 -6.49 -16.33 -3.31
C VAL A 326 -7.99 -16.22 -3.52
N SER A 327 -8.73 -17.31 -3.31
CA SER A 327 -10.18 -17.39 -3.51
C SER A 327 -10.98 -16.96 -2.28
N ALA A 328 -10.27 -16.68 -1.18
CA ALA A 328 -10.85 -16.10 0.02
C ALA A 328 -11.51 -14.74 -0.27
N TYR A 329 -12.47 -14.37 0.58
CA TYR A 329 -13.39 -13.27 0.30
C TYR A 329 -12.69 -11.91 0.13
N ILE A 330 -11.81 -11.55 1.07
CA ILE A 330 -11.09 -10.25 1.03
C ILE A 330 -10.08 -10.17 -0.12
N PRO A 331 -9.20 -11.16 -0.35
CA PRO A 331 -8.34 -11.18 -1.54
C PRO A 331 -9.09 -10.98 -2.85
N THR A 332 -10.18 -11.73 -3.07
CA THR A 332 -10.97 -11.64 -4.31
C THR A 332 -11.57 -10.25 -4.50
N ASN A 333 -12.09 -9.63 -3.42
CA ASN A 333 -12.63 -8.27 -3.47
C ASN A 333 -11.55 -7.27 -3.90
N VAL A 334 -10.38 -7.29 -3.27
CA VAL A 334 -9.33 -6.31 -3.57
C VAL A 334 -8.71 -6.52 -4.95
N ILE A 335 -8.54 -7.78 -5.39
CA ILE A 335 -8.13 -8.10 -6.78
C ILE A 335 -9.10 -7.46 -7.78
N SER A 336 -10.41 -7.48 -7.51
CA SER A 336 -11.38 -6.89 -8.44
C SER A 336 -11.37 -5.35 -8.44
N ILE A 337 -10.81 -4.71 -7.40
CA ILE A 337 -10.74 -3.25 -7.27
C ILE A 337 -9.44 -2.69 -7.86
N THR A 338 -8.30 -3.35 -7.65
CA THR A 338 -7.00 -2.86 -8.12
C THR A 338 -6.81 -3.02 -9.62
N ASP A 339 -5.87 -2.28 -10.20
CA ASP A 339 -5.53 -2.31 -11.63
C ASP A 339 -4.52 -3.41 -11.96
N GLY A 340 -4.27 -4.32 -11.04
CA GLY A 340 -3.24 -5.34 -11.14
C GLY A 340 -2.91 -5.94 -9.79
N GLN A 341 -2.04 -6.95 -9.81
CA GLN A 341 -1.52 -7.60 -8.63
C GLN A 341 -0.11 -8.15 -8.87
N ILE A 342 0.71 -8.05 -7.83
CA ILE A 342 1.99 -8.71 -7.64
C ILE A 342 1.76 -9.85 -6.64
N TYR A 343 1.88 -11.08 -7.14
CA TYR A 343 1.63 -12.29 -6.36
C TYR A 343 2.95 -12.88 -5.86
N LEU A 344 3.10 -12.96 -4.53
CA LEU A 344 4.28 -13.53 -3.88
C LEU A 344 4.03 -14.96 -3.40
N VAL A 345 4.87 -15.88 -3.85
CA VAL A 345 4.72 -17.32 -3.64
C VAL A 345 5.76 -17.83 -2.64
N PRO A 346 5.35 -18.46 -1.51
CA PRO A 346 6.28 -19.01 -0.52
C PRO A 346 7.33 -19.96 -1.08
N GLU A 347 6.95 -20.82 -2.03
CA GLU A 347 7.84 -21.80 -2.64
C GLU A 347 9.00 -21.14 -3.40
N LEU A 348 8.75 -20.01 -4.07
CA LEU A 348 9.80 -19.21 -4.71
C LEU A 348 10.72 -18.58 -3.66
N PHE A 349 10.15 -18.07 -2.57
CA PHE A 349 10.91 -17.47 -1.49
C PHE A 349 11.88 -18.45 -0.80
N TYR A 350 11.41 -19.67 -0.51
CA TYR A 350 12.20 -20.72 0.15
C TYR A 350 13.23 -21.37 -0.78
N SER A 351 13.00 -21.37 -2.10
CA SER A 351 13.97 -21.81 -3.11
C SER A 351 15.04 -20.75 -3.43
N GLY A 352 15.02 -19.59 -2.73
CA GLY A 352 16.02 -18.53 -2.87
C GLY A 352 15.74 -17.54 -4.00
N ILE A 353 14.54 -17.55 -4.58
CA ILE A 353 14.08 -16.54 -5.54
C ILE A 353 13.48 -15.38 -4.75
N ARG A 354 14.23 -14.28 -4.68
CA ARG A 354 13.85 -13.06 -3.95
C ARG A 354 14.08 -11.85 -4.88
N PRO A 355 13.06 -11.03 -5.18
CA PRO A 355 11.68 -11.12 -4.68
C PRO A 355 10.92 -12.33 -5.25
N ALA A 356 10.00 -12.90 -4.46
CA ALA A 356 9.31 -14.15 -4.75
C ALA A 356 8.09 -13.99 -5.68
N VAL A 357 8.27 -13.19 -6.75
CA VAL A 357 7.19 -12.78 -7.65
C VAL A 357 6.87 -13.91 -8.63
N ASP A 358 5.61 -14.31 -8.71
CA ASP A 358 5.13 -15.26 -9.72
C ASP A 358 4.74 -14.53 -11.02
N PRO A 359 5.44 -14.75 -12.14
CA PRO A 359 5.15 -14.06 -13.39
C PRO A 359 3.84 -14.53 -14.06
N GLY A 360 3.31 -15.69 -13.72
CA GLY A 360 2.08 -16.23 -14.30
C GLY A 360 0.83 -15.60 -13.67
N ILE A 361 0.81 -15.49 -12.34
CA ILE A 361 -0.34 -14.96 -11.57
C ILE A 361 -0.30 -13.43 -11.46
N SER A 362 0.90 -12.84 -11.46
CA SER A 362 1.05 -11.39 -11.37
C SER A 362 0.69 -10.70 -12.69
N VAL A 363 -0.07 -9.61 -12.61
CA VAL A 363 -0.62 -8.90 -13.77
C VAL A 363 -0.65 -7.41 -13.49
N SER A 364 -0.20 -6.59 -14.45
CA SER A 364 -0.47 -5.15 -14.49
C SER A 364 -1.44 -4.89 -15.64
N ARG A 365 -2.63 -4.33 -15.35
CA ARG A 365 -3.66 -4.03 -16.38
C ARG A 365 -3.33 -2.75 -17.15
N VAL A 366 -2.54 -1.84 -16.58
CA VAL A 366 -1.98 -0.69 -17.30
C VAL A 366 -0.92 -1.15 -18.30
N GLY A 367 -0.15 -2.17 -17.91
CA GLY A 367 0.84 -2.81 -18.78
C GLY A 367 1.94 -1.85 -19.23
N GLY A 368 2.45 -2.05 -20.45
CA GLY A 368 3.59 -1.29 -20.98
C GLY A 368 3.35 0.20 -21.23
N SER A 369 2.17 0.75 -20.92
CA SER A 369 1.95 2.20 -20.87
C SER A 369 2.60 2.84 -19.64
N ALA A 370 2.85 2.06 -18.60
CA ALA A 370 3.57 2.45 -17.38
C ALA A 370 5.09 2.18 -17.45
N GLN A 371 5.64 1.90 -18.64
CA GLN A 371 7.08 1.66 -18.82
C GLN A 371 7.72 2.75 -19.66
N ILE A 372 9.01 3.03 -19.38
CA ILE A 372 9.84 3.76 -20.35
C ILE A 372 9.97 2.93 -21.63
N LYS A 373 10.14 3.59 -22.80
CA LYS A 373 10.15 2.88 -24.09
C LYS A 373 11.28 1.87 -24.16
N SER A 374 12.44 2.20 -23.60
CA SER A 374 13.61 1.33 -23.54
C SER A 374 13.32 0.02 -22.78
N MET A 375 12.71 0.09 -21.60
CA MET A 375 12.30 -1.08 -20.82
C MET A 375 11.26 -1.90 -21.57
N LYS A 376 10.24 -1.26 -22.13
CA LYS A 376 9.19 -1.93 -22.92
C LYS A 376 9.76 -2.73 -24.09
N LYS A 377 10.77 -2.19 -24.79
CA LYS A 377 11.45 -2.85 -25.92
C LYS A 377 12.16 -4.13 -25.48
N VAL A 378 12.81 -4.13 -24.32
CA VAL A 378 13.62 -5.26 -23.85
C VAL A 378 12.84 -6.27 -23.03
N ALA A 379 11.82 -5.84 -22.28
CA ALA A 379 11.04 -6.70 -21.39
C ALA A 379 9.88 -7.44 -22.08
N GLY A 380 9.52 -7.05 -23.31
CA GLY A 380 8.41 -7.65 -24.08
C GLY A 380 8.40 -9.20 -24.09
N PRO A 381 9.50 -9.89 -24.41
CA PRO A 381 9.54 -11.35 -24.40
C PRO A 381 9.76 -11.96 -23.00
N LEU A 382 10.19 -11.18 -22.01
CA LEU A 382 10.67 -11.69 -20.71
C LEU A 382 9.61 -12.52 -19.98
N LYS A 383 8.38 -12.01 -19.88
CA LYS A 383 7.28 -12.69 -19.18
C LYS A 383 6.93 -14.02 -19.83
N LEU A 384 6.94 -14.07 -21.17
CA LEU A 384 6.68 -15.30 -21.93
C LEU A 384 7.79 -16.32 -21.72
N LEU A 385 9.06 -15.90 -21.82
CA LEU A 385 10.22 -16.77 -21.63
C LEU A 385 10.25 -17.37 -20.22
N TYR A 386 9.97 -16.58 -19.19
CA TYR A 386 9.88 -17.08 -17.82
C TYR A 386 8.73 -18.09 -17.69
N SER A 387 7.51 -17.75 -18.12
CA SER A 387 6.37 -18.67 -18.01
C SER A 387 6.62 -20.01 -18.72
N GLN A 388 7.21 -19.99 -19.93
CA GLN A 388 7.61 -21.20 -20.64
C GLN A 388 8.69 -21.99 -19.90
N TYR A 389 9.68 -21.31 -19.32
CA TYR A 389 10.70 -21.95 -18.49
C TYR A 389 10.06 -22.67 -17.30
N LYS A 390 9.13 -22.03 -16.58
CA LYS A 390 8.48 -22.61 -15.40
C LYS A 390 7.70 -23.89 -15.76
N GLU A 391 6.98 -23.84 -16.89
CA GLU A 391 6.25 -25.00 -17.42
C GLU A 391 7.20 -26.14 -17.81
N LEU A 392 8.24 -25.85 -18.60
CA LEU A 392 9.24 -26.84 -19.01
C LEU A 392 10.01 -27.43 -17.82
N ALA A 393 10.36 -26.61 -16.83
CA ALA A 393 11.06 -27.04 -15.62
C ALA A 393 10.21 -28.08 -14.86
N ALA A 394 8.90 -27.86 -14.73
CA ALA A 394 7.99 -28.82 -14.11
C ALA A 394 7.92 -30.14 -14.88
N PHE A 395 7.83 -30.11 -16.21
CA PHE A 395 7.80 -31.32 -17.04
C PHE A 395 9.13 -32.08 -17.05
N SER A 396 10.25 -31.35 -17.04
CA SER A 396 11.60 -31.93 -17.09
C SER A 396 11.96 -32.78 -15.88
N GLN A 397 11.26 -32.61 -14.75
CA GLN A 397 11.45 -33.46 -13.55
C GLN A 397 11.02 -34.92 -13.78
N PHE A 398 10.19 -35.19 -14.80
CA PHE A 398 9.63 -36.51 -15.07
C PHE A 398 10.24 -37.20 -16.31
N GLY A 399 11.04 -36.49 -17.12
CA GLY A 399 11.62 -36.99 -18.36
C GLY A 399 13.12 -37.25 -18.25
N SER A 400 13.61 -38.36 -18.80
CA SER A 400 15.04 -38.72 -18.77
C SER A 400 15.87 -38.11 -19.90
N ASP A 401 15.25 -37.85 -21.07
CA ASP A 401 15.92 -37.28 -22.23
C ASP A 401 15.19 -36.02 -22.71
N LEU A 402 15.87 -34.89 -22.61
CA LEU A 402 15.42 -33.61 -23.15
C LEU A 402 16.12 -33.35 -24.48
N ASP A 403 15.37 -32.87 -25.47
CA ASP A 403 15.95 -32.41 -26.73
C ASP A 403 16.78 -31.12 -26.52
N GLU A 404 17.65 -30.82 -27.48
CA GLU A 404 18.59 -29.69 -27.38
C GLU A 404 17.90 -28.32 -27.33
N ASP A 405 16.70 -28.16 -27.92
CA ASP A 405 15.95 -26.90 -27.83
C ASP A 405 15.42 -26.71 -26.42
N THR A 406 14.82 -27.76 -25.83
CA THR A 406 14.36 -27.74 -24.43
C THR A 406 15.50 -27.46 -23.46
N LYS A 407 16.68 -28.07 -23.64
CA LYS A 407 17.86 -27.78 -22.80
C LYS A 407 18.28 -26.31 -22.88
N LYS A 408 18.30 -25.72 -24.09
CA LYS A 408 18.64 -24.30 -24.28
C LYS A 408 17.63 -23.37 -23.61
N ARG A 409 16.33 -23.67 -23.72
CA ARG A 409 15.28 -22.89 -23.05
C ARG A 409 15.37 -22.97 -21.53
N LEU A 410 15.63 -24.16 -20.99
CA LEU A 410 15.87 -24.35 -19.56
C LEU A 410 17.08 -23.55 -19.08
N ALA A 411 18.21 -23.66 -19.78
CA ALA A 411 19.43 -22.93 -19.46
C ALA A 411 19.25 -21.40 -19.55
N GLN A 412 18.49 -20.90 -20.53
CA GLN A 412 18.16 -19.48 -20.60
C GLN A 412 17.24 -19.06 -19.44
N GLY A 413 16.24 -19.87 -19.13
CA GLY A 413 15.30 -19.61 -18.04
C GLY A 413 15.95 -19.57 -16.65
N GLU A 414 16.90 -20.47 -16.37
CA GLU A 414 17.70 -20.42 -15.14
C GLU A 414 18.43 -19.08 -14.97
N ARG A 415 18.99 -18.55 -16.06
CA ARG A 415 19.66 -17.23 -16.06
C ARG A 415 18.67 -16.09 -15.92
N ILE A 416 17.49 -16.19 -16.52
CA ILE A 416 16.39 -15.22 -16.31
C ILE A 416 16.06 -15.15 -14.82
N VAL A 417 15.84 -16.29 -14.18
CA VAL A 417 15.54 -16.35 -12.74
C VAL A 417 16.66 -15.71 -11.93
N GLU A 418 17.92 -16.03 -12.23
CA GLU A 418 19.07 -15.51 -11.49
C GLU A 418 19.25 -13.99 -11.66
N VAL A 419 19.08 -13.46 -12.87
CA VAL A 419 19.13 -12.01 -13.15
C VAL A 419 18.01 -11.26 -12.43
N LEU A 420 16.82 -11.87 -12.29
CA LEU A 420 15.69 -11.23 -11.63
C LEU A 420 15.78 -11.24 -10.10
N LYS A 421 16.72 -12.00 -9.51
CA LYS A 421 16.99 -11.93 -8.08
C LYS A 421 17.62 -10.59 -7.72
N GLN A 422 17.24 -10.08 -6.55
CA GLN A 422 17.73 -8.81 -6.03
C GLN A 422 17.79 -8.86 -4.50
N GLY A 423 18.78 -8.18 -3.92
CA GLY A 423 18.88 -8.01 -2.48
C GLY A 423 17.81 -7.04 -1.95
N GLU A 424 17.44 -7.21 -0.68
CA GLU A 424 16.58 -6.27 0.03
C GLU A 424 17.30 -4.93 0.27
N HIS A 425 16.59 -3.82 0.13
CA HIS A 425 17.11 -2.46 0.32
C HIS A 425 18.21 -2.07 -0.66
N GLN A 426 18.25 -2.71 -1.83
CA GLN A 426 19.21 -2.45 -2.90
C GLN A 426 18.46 -2.16 -4.21
N PRO A 427 17.68 -1.06 -4.30
CA PRO A 427 17.00 -0.70 -5.53
C PRO A 427 18.02 -0.41 -6.64
N MET A 428 17.66 -0.79 -7.87
CA MET A 428 18.50 -0.62 -9.06
C MET A 428 17.93 0.47 -9.97
N GLU A 429 18.80 1.34 -10.47
CA GLU A 429 18.43 2.35 -11.46
C GLU A 429 17.91 1.74 -12.76
N VAL A 430 16.93 2.40 -13.38
CA VAL A 430 16.21 1.84 -14.53
C VAL A 430 17.12 1.56 -15.72
N SER A 431 18.17 2.35 -15.94
CA SER A 431 19.19 2.11 -16.97
C SER A 431 19.88 0.76 -16.78
N ASN A 432 20.26 0.46 -15.55
CA ASN A 432 20.98 -0.75 -15.18
C ASN A 432 20.05 -1.97 -15.27
N GLN A 433 18.77 -1.80 -14.90
CA GLN A 433 17.77 -2.83 -15.11
C GLN A 433 17.61 -3.17 -16.61
N VAL A 434 17.51 -2.15 -17.48
CA VAL A 434 17.38 -2.34 -18.94
C VAL A 434 18.59 -3.09 -19.50
N VAL A 435 19.81 -2.77 -19.05
CA VAL A 435 21.03 -3.48 -19.45
C VAL A 435 20.93 -4.98 -19.16
N MET A 436 20.55 -5.34 -17.93
CA MET A 436 20.49 -6.74 -17.51
C MET A 436 19.33 -7.50 -18.17
N VAL A 437 18.16 -6.86 -18.31
CA VAL A 437 17.02 -7.44 -19.03
C VAL A 437 17.35 -7.63 -20.51
N PHE A 438 18.06 -6.69 -21.14
CA PHE A 438 18.52 -6.84 -22.52
C PHE A 438 19.49 -8.00 -22.68
N ALA A 439 20.47 -8.13 -21.77
CA ALA A 439 21.47 -9.19 -21.82
C ALA A 439 20.85 -10.59 -21.77
N VAL A 440 19.87 -10.78 -20.87
CA VAL A 440 19.26 -12.10 -20.69
C VAL A 440 18.20 -12.44 -21.75
N THR A 441 17.43 -11.46 -22.21
CA THR A 441 16.41 -11.70 -23.26
C THR A 441 17.01 -11.95 -24.63
N ASN A 442 18.18 -11.37 -24.93
CA ASN A 442 18.94 -11.63 -26.16
C ASN A 442 19.92 -12.81 -26.03
N ASN A 443 19.84 -13.58 -24.95
CA ASN A 443 20.66 -14.77 -24.70
C ASN A 443 22.18 -14.49 -24.71
N LEU A 444 22.61 -13.28 -24.35
CA LEU A 444 24.02 -12.87 -24.32
C LEU A 444 24.80 -13.45 -23.14
N LEU A 445 24.09 -14.05 -22.17
CA LEU A 445 24.63 -14.67 -20.96
C LEU A 445 24.77 -16.20 -21.06
N ALA A 446 24.50 -16.80 -22.23
CA ALA A 446 24.44 -18.25 -22.41
C ALA A 446 25.75 -18.98 -22.05
N ASP A 447 26.88 -18.31 -22.18
CA ASP A 447 28.24 -18.77 -21.87
C ASP A 447 28.64 -18.58 -20.40
N ILE A 448 27.86 -17.81 -19.62
CA ILE A 448 28.14 -17.55 -18.21
C ILE A 448 27.43 -18.59 -17.33
N PRO A 449 28.14 -19.30 -16.43
CA PRO A 449 27.53 -20.20 -15.46
C PRO A 449 26.58 -19.49 -14.49
N VAL A 450 25.49 -20.15 -14.07
CA VAL A 450 24.44 -19.56 -13.23
C VAL A 450 24.99 -19.00 -11.90
N ASN A 451 25.92 -19.71 -11.26
CA ASN A 451 26.57 -19.28 -10.01
C ASN A 451 27.37 -17.97 -10.14
N ASN A 452 27.79 -17.59 -11.35
CA ASN A 452 28.56 -16.38 -11.61
C ASN A 452 27.69 -15.18 -12.04
N ILE A 453 26.39 -15.37 -12.31
CA ILE A 453 25.53 -14.30 -12.87
C ILE A 453 25.45 -13.08 -11.96
N LYS A 454 25.36 -13.27 -10.64
CA LYS A 454 25.29 -12.15 -9.70
C LYS A 454 26.59 -11.31 -9.69
N ARG A 455 27.75 -11.97 -9.78
CA ARG A 455 29.05 -11.28 -9.87
C ARG A 455 29.20 -10.60 -11.23
N PHE A 456 28.80 -11.29 -12.29
CA PHE A 456 28.77 -10.74 -13.64
C PHE A 456 27.91 -9.48 -13.73
N GLU A 457 26.72 -9.47 -13.10
CA GLU A 457 25.86 -8.28 -13.04
C GLU A 457 26.58 -7.09 -12.42
N ALA A 458 27.17 -7.27 -11.23
CA ALA A 458 27.86 -6.18 -10.54
C ALA A 458 29.04 -5.63 -11.35
N GLU A 459 29.92 -6.51 -11.83
CA GLU A 459 31.12 -6.10 -12.57
C GLU A 459 30.79 -5.54 -13.97
N LEU A 460 29.74 -6.06 -14.64
CA LEU A 460 29.29 -5.54 -15.94
C LEU A 460 28.76 -4.11 -15.81
N LEU A 461 27.94 -3.85 -14.79
CA LEU A 461 27.38 -2.51 -14.57
C LEU A 461 28.48 -1.50 -14.27
N GLU A 462 29.44 -1.83 -13.40
CA GLU A 462 30.62 -1.00 -13.16
C GLU A 462 31.44 -0.76 -14.43
N PHE A 463 31.62 -1.79 -15.26
CA PHE A 463 32.35 -1.68 -16.52
C PHE A 463 31.65 -0.76 -17.53
N ILE A 464 30.32 -0.87 -17.67
CA ILE A 464 29.53 -0.02 -18.56
C ILE A 464 29.57 1.43 -18.07
N ASP A 465 29.40 1.67 -16.77
CA ASP A 465 29.43 3.02 -16.21
C ASP A 465 30.80 3.69 -16.42
N ALA A 466 31.90 2.93 -16.32
CA ALA A 466 33.25 3.45 -16.48
C ALA A 466 33.68 3.63 -17.95
N ASN A 467 33.27 2.74 -18.87
CA ASN A 467 33.81 2.68 -20.24
C ASN A 467 32.81 3.07 -21.32
N TYR A 468 31.50 2.96 -21.04
CA TYR A 468 30.41 3.24 -21.99
C TYR A 468 29.27 4.04 -21.33
N PRO A 469 29.54 5.17 -20.64
CA PRO A 469 28.51 5.93 -19.92
C PRO A 469 27.36 6.41 -20.83
N GLN A 470 27.63 6.62 -22.12
CA GLN A 470 26.63 7.00 -23.12
C GLN A 470 25.48 6.01 -23.27
N ILE A 471 25.66 4.72 -22.89
CA ILE A 471 24.60 3.72 -22.94
C ILE A 471 23.47 4.09 -21.97
N GLY A 472 23.81 4.50 -20.74
CA GLY A 472 22.83 4.94 -19.76
C GLY A 472 22.03 6.15 -20.24
N GLU A 473 22.72 7.14 -20.79
CA GLU A 473 22.10 8.35 -21.35
C GLU A 473 21.14 8.01 -22.50
N LYS A 474 21.56 7.16 -23.44
CA LYS A 474 20.72 6.70 -24.56
C LYS A 474 19.49 5.93 -24.10
N ILE A 475 19.63 5.09 -23.08
CA ILE A 475 18.50 4.35 -22.49
C ILE A 475 17.45 5.32 -21.94
N LEU A 476 17.88 6.36 -21.23
CA LEU A 476 17.00 7.38 -20.65
C LEU A 476 16.39 8.30 -21.73
N ALA A 477 17.15 8.64 -22.76
CA ALA A 477 16.71 9.44 -23.91
C ALA A 477 15.78 8.66 -24.88
N ASN A 478 15.66 7.33 -24.71
CA ASN A 478 14.96 6.41 -25.63
C ASN A 478 15.57 6.38 -27.04
N GLU A 479 16.89 6.50 -27.12
CA GLU A 479 17.67 6.32 -28.35
C GLU A 479 18.01 4.84 -28.59
N ASP A 480 18.57 4.52 -29.75
CA ASP A 480 18.99 3.14 -30.02
C ASP A 480 20.33 2.84 -29.33
N PHE A 481 20.30 1.87 -28.41
CA PHE A 481 21.45 1.42 -27.63
C PHE A 481 21.84 -0.03 -27.92
N ALA A 482 21.06 -0.76 -28.74
CA ALA A 482 21.15 -2.22 -28.83
C ALA A 482 22.51 -2.72 -29.32
N GLN A 483 23.05 -2.13 -30.41
CA GLN A 483 24.32 -2.56 -30.98
C GLN A 483 25.50 -2.22 -30.07
N GLU A 484 25.50 -1.03 -29.49
CA GLU A 484 26.55 -0.57 -28.57
C GLU A 484 26.56 -1.39 -27.30
N LEU A 485 25.38 -1.65 -26.72
CA LEU A 485 25.25 -2.50 -25.54
C LEU A 485 25.69 -3.94 -25.82
N THR A 486 25.36 -4.49 -26.99
CA THR A 486 25.82 -5.83 -27.38
C THR A 486 27.34 -5.89 -27.47
N ASN A 487 27.97 -4.86 -28.06
CA ASN A 487 29.42 -4.77 -28.16
C ASN A 487 30.07 -4.63 -26.78
N ALA A 488 29.52 -3.76 -25.92
CA ALA A 488 30.02 -3.54 -24.56
C ALA A 488 29.94 -4.83 -23.71
N ILE A 489 28.83 -5.56 -23.77
CA ILE A 489 28.67 -6.85 -23.09
C ILE A 489 29.71 -7.85 -23.61
N ASN A 490 29.89 -7.97 -24.92
CA ASN A 490 30.86 -8.90 -25.51
C ASN A 490 32.31 -8.53 -25.15
N ASP A 491 32.64 -7.24 -25.07
CA ASP A 491 33.96 -6.77 -24.66
C ASP A 491 34.21 -7.02 -23.17
N PHE A 492 33.18 -6.89 -22.33
CA PHE A 492 33.27 -7.27 -20.93
C PHE A 492 33.46 -8.79 -20.76
N LYS A 493 32.70 -9.61 -21.49
CA LYS A 493 32.82 -11.08 -21.44
C LYS A 493 34.23 -11.59 -21.74
N LYS A 494 34.99 -10.93 -22.61
CA LYS A 494 36.40 -11.28 -22.88
C LYS A 494 37.32 -11.06 -21.68
N LYS A 495 36.95 -10.17 -20.75
CA LYS A 495 37.71 -9.80 -19.55
C LYS A 495 37.21 -10.52 -18.30
N PHE A 496 35.95 -10.94 -18.30
CA PHE A 496 35.34 -11.65 -17.18
C PHE A 496 35.94 -13.05 -17.02
N VAL A 497 36.60 -13.30 -15.88
CA VAL A 497 37.13 -14.61 -15.54
C VAL A 497 36.03 -15.42 -14.87
N ILE A 498 35.67 -16.57 -15.42
CA ILE A 498 34.68 -17.48 -14.82
C ILE A 498 35.33 -18.22 -13.65
N GLU A 499 34.73 -18.10 -12.46
CA GLU A 499 35.15 -18.87 -11.29
C GLU A 499 34.39 -20.21 -11.26
N ALA A 500 35.07 -21.27 -10.84
CA ALA A 500 34.53 -22.63 -10.80
C ALA A 500 33.56 -22.82 -9.62
#